data_AF-A0A6Y6Z072-F1
#
_entry.id   AF-A0A6Y6Z072-F1
#
_cell.length_a   1.000
_cell.length_b   1.000
_cell.length_c   1.000
_cell.angle_alpha   90.00
_cell.angle_beta   90.00
_cell.angle_gamma   90.00
#
_symmetry.space_group_name_H-M   'P 1'
#
loop_
_entity.id
_entity.type
_entity.pdbx_description
1 polymer ?
#
loop_
_entity_poly.entity_id
_entity_poly.type
_entity_poly.pdbx_seq_one_letter_code
_entity_poly.pdbx_strand_id
1 'polypeptide(L)'
;MFESRMNHILNIILGQGIYTYKLKNSKTNLPLKVKAFKVEGKTKKGAIPVVRFKEDLLTPSGVKGYVVTSLESLTEDVDTLSHWSPNVFNYLTYTDDQRRYIKGFCCKFLNLLSNKIE
;
A
#
# COMPACT_ATOMS: atom_id res chain seq x y z
N MET A 1 7.11 -13.40 -17.30
CA MET A 1 8.41 -13.62 -16.61
C MET A 1 8.84 -12.43 -15.75
N PHE A 2 8.62 -11.18 -16.18
CA PHE A 2 8.92 -9.98 -15.36
C PHE A 2 7.99 -9.83 -14.14
N GLU A 3 6.68 -10.01 -14.33
CA GLU A 3 5.67 -9.86 -13.28
C GLU A 3 5.90 -10.81 -12.08
N SER A 4 6.29 -12.06 -12.36
CA SER A 4 6.62 -13.05 -11.34
C SER A 4 7.85 -12.68 -10.51
N ARG A 5 8.85 -12.02 -11.10
CA ARG A 5 10.04 -11.54 -10.36
C ARG A 5 9.71 -10.30 -9.52
N MET A 6 8.94 -9.37 -10.06
CA MET A 6 8.50 -8.17 -9.32
C MET A 6 7.66 -8.53 -8.10
N ASN A 7 6.70 -9.45 -8.26
CA ASN A 7 5.90 -9.94 -7.14
C ASN A 7 6.75 -10.61 -6.06
N HIS A 8 7.85 -11.30 -6.44
CA HIS A 8 8.77 -11.88 -5.48
C HIS A 8 9.55 -10.80 -4.70
N ILE A 9 10.06 -9.77 -5.38
CA ILE A 9 10.78 -8.66 -4.75
C ILE A 9 9.84 -7.88 -3.80
N LEU A 10 8.63 -7.56 -4.24
CA LEU A 10 7.63 -6.87 -3.42
C LEU A 10 7.27 -7.70 -2.17
N ASN A 11 7.16 -9.02 -2.31
CA ASN A 11 6.93 -9.91 -1.16
C ASN A 11 8.08 -9.88 -0.15
N ILE A 12 9.33 -9.82 -0.61
CA ILE A 12 10.49 -9.70 0.27
C ILE A 12 10.47 -8.35 1.00
N ILE A 13 10.23 -7.25 0.27
CA ILE A 13 10.19 -5.89 0.86
C ILE A 13 9.08 -5.77 1.89
N LEU A 14 7.90 -6.30 1.59
CA LEU A 14 6.70 -6.17 2.42
C LEU A 14 6.61 -7.25 3.52
N GLY A 15 7.49 -8.25 3.51
CA GLY A 15 7.51 -9.34 4.49
C GLY A 15 6.17 -10.07 4.63
N GLN A 16 5.40 -10.22 3.54
CA GLN A 16 4.03 -10.77 3.55
C GLN A 16 3.05 -10.00 4.48
N GLY A 17 3.31 -8.72 4.74
CA GLY A 17 2.49 -7.90 5.62
C GLY A 17 1.13 -7.46 5.04
N ILE A 18 0.92 -7.59 3.74
CA ILE A 18 -0.36 -7.32 3.06
C ILE A 18 -0.93 -8.59 2.41
N TYR A 19 -2.18 -8.56 1.95
CA TYR A 19 -2.79 -9.71 1.28
C TYR A 19 -2.22 -9.92 -0.12
N THR A 20 -2.26 -11.15 -0.63
CA THR A 20 -1.87 -11.42 -2.02
C THR A 20 -2.92 -10.90 -2.99
N TYR A 21 -4.20 -11.14 -2.71
CA TYR A 21 -5.32 -10.85 -3.62
C TYR A 21 -6.28 -9.80 -3.06
N LYS A 22 -7.01 -9.13 -3.96
CA LYS A 22 -8.06 -8.18 -3.58
C LYS A 22 -9.26 -8.89 -2.95
N LEU A 23 -9.85 -8.28 -1.94
CA LEU A 23 -11.08 -8.78 -1.31
C LEU A 23 -12.28 -8.70 -2.28
N LYS A 24 -12.35 -7.65 -3.11
CA LYS A 24 -13.40 -7.42 -4.12
C LYS A 24 -12.76 -7.27 -5.51
N ASN A 25 -13.46 -7.72 -6.56
CA ASN A 25 -13.05 -7.57 -7.97
C ASN A 25 -11.62 -8.04 -8.27
N SER A 26 -11.18 -9.14 -7.66
CA SER A 26 -9.89 -9.76 -8.00
C SER A 26 -10.00 -10.47 -9.35
N LYS A 27 -8.94 -10.44 -10.15
CA LYS A 27 -8.84 -11.15 -11.44
C LYS A 27 -8.56 -12.65 -11.27
N THR A 28 -8.26 -13.09 -10.04
CA THR A 28 -7.89 -14.47 -9.74
C THR A 28 -9.11 -15.37 -9.53
N ASN A 29 -8.96 -16.65 -9.89
CA ASN A 29 -9.99 -17.67 -9.69
C ASN A 29 -10.37 -17.83 -8.21
N LEU A 30 -11.67 -17.96 -7.93
CA LEU A 30 -12.24 -18.00 -6.58
C LEU A 30 -11.61 -19.07 -5.67
N PRO A 31 -11.33 -20.32 -6.10
CA PRO A 31 -10.72 -21.33 -5.26
C PRO A 31 -9.30 -20.97 -4.80
N LEU A 32 -8.50 -20.36 -5.67
CA LEU A 32 -7.14 -19.94 -5.35
C LEU A 32 -7.15 -18.81 -4.33
N LYS A 33 -8.05 -17.84 -4.53
CA LYS A 33 -8.28 -16.75 -3.59
C LYS A 33 -8.67 -17.27 -2.21
N VAL A 34 -9.65 -18.17 -2.12
CA VAL A 34 -10.10 -18.74 -0.83
C VAL A 34 -8.96 -19.47 -0.11
N LYS A 35 -8.14 -20.24 -0.85
CA LYS A 35 -6.96 -20.90 -0.27
C LYS A 35 -5.96 -19.88 0.30
N ALA A 36 -5.66 -18.82 -0.45
CA ALA A 36 -4.74 -17.76 0.01
C ALA A 36 -5.27 -17.07 1.27
N PHE A 37 -6.53 -16.63 1.28
CA PHE A 37 -7.14 -15.98 2.45
C PHE A 37 -7.19 -16.90 3.68
N LYS A 38 -7.37 -18.22 3.53
CA LYS A 38 -7.31 -19.18 4.65
C LYS A 38 -5.92 -19.25 5.28
N VAL A 39 -4.86 -19.14 4.48
CA VAL A 39 -3.48 -19.14 4.97
C VAL A 39 -3.15 -17.78 5.60
N GLU A 40 -3.46 -16.70 4.89
CA GLU A 40 -3.14 -15.32 5.26
C GLU A 40 -3.92 -14.83 6.49
N GLY A 41 -5.16 -15.30 6.67
CA GLY A 41 -6.04 -14.94 7.80
C GLY A 41 -5.54 -15.39 9.17
N LYS A 42 -4.48 -16.21 9.23
CA LYS A 42 -3.79 -16.57 10.48
C LYS A 42 -2.91 -15.44 11.03
N THR A 43 -2.54 -14.49 10.19
CA THR A 43 -1.64 -13.38 10.52
C THR A 43 -2.34 -12.05 10.35
N LYS A 44 -2.07 -11.07 11.23
CA LYS A 44 -2.57 -9.70 11.01
C LYS A 44 -1.93 -9.14 9.75
N LYS A 45 -2.77 -8.69 8.82
CA LYS A 45 -2.35 -7.96 7.63
C LYS A 45 -2.56 -6.46 7.86
N GLY A 46 -1.59 -5.68 7.40
CA GLY A 46 -1.65 -4.23 7.41
C GLY A 46 -1.97 -3.67 6.04
N ALA A 47 -1.52 -2.45 5.83
CA ALA A 47 -1.72 -1.74 4.59
C ALA A 47 -0.57 -0.77 4.33
N ILE A 48 -0.41 -0.38 3.07
CA ILE A 48 0.61 0.55 2.62
C ILE A 48 -0.04 1.83 2.08
N PRO A 49 0.50 3.01 2.40
CA PRO A 49 0.06 4.26 1.81
C PRO A 49 0.72 4.46 0.44
N VAL A 50 -0.07 4.87 -0.53
CA VAL A 50 0.38 5.16 -1.89
C VAL A 50 -0.13 6.53 -2.33
N VAL A 51 0.66 7.21 -3.16
CA VAL A 51 0.33 8.53 -3.70
C VAL A 51 0.54 8.57 -5.21
N ARG A 52 -0.34 9.29 -5.90
CA ARG A 52 -0.29 9.44 -7.36
C ARG A 52 0.71 10.51 -7.80
N PHE A 53 0.80 11.61 -7.06
CA PHE A 53 1.64 12.75 -7.37
C PHE A 53 2.54 13.11 -6.19
N LYS A 54 3.70 13.73 -6.47
CA LYS A 54 4.65 14.14 -5.42
C LYS A 54 4.07 15.25 -4.56
N GLU A 55 3.31 16.15 -5.16
CA GLU A 55 2.67 17.30 -4.53
C GLU A 55 1.61 16.85 -3.51
N ASP A 56 0.99 15.70 -3.76
CA ASP A 56 -0.01 15.10 -2.87
C ASP A 56 0.62 14.56 -1.56
N LEU A 57 1.95 14.42 -1.46
CA LEU A 57 2.62 14.08 -0.20
C LEU A 57 2.57 15.22 0.83
N LEU A 58 2.53 16.46 0.36
CA LEU A 58 2.66 17.66 1.18
C LEU A 58 1.50 18.60 0.86
N THR A 59 0.29 18.24 1.31
CA THR A 59 -0.85 19.15 1.26
C THR A 59 -1.16 19.70 2.66
N PRO A 60 -1.77 20.90 2.77
CA PRO A 60 -2.12 21.50 4.05
C PRO A 60 -3.01 20.60 4.92
N SER A 61 -3.80 19.71 4.29
CA SER A 61 -4.72 18.79 4.94
C SER A 61 -4.13 17.39 5.20
N GLY A 62 -2.86 17.15 4.85
CA GLY A 62 -2.14 15.89 5.06
C GLY A 62 -1.61 15.26 3.78
N VAL A 63 -1.40 13.95 3.79
CA VAL A 63 -1.00 13.20 2.59
C VAL A 63 -2.24 12.81 1.82
N LYS A 64 -2.40 13.34 0.61
CA LYS A 64 -3.48 12.97 -0.30
C LYS A 64 -3.10 11.69 -1.06
N GLY A 65 -3.94 10.68 -0.99
CA GLY A 65 -3.62 9.37 -1.52
C GLY A 65 -4.58 8.32 -1.00
N TYR A 66 -4.23 7.07 -1.27
CA TYR A 66 -5.03 5.93 -0.82
C TYR A 66 -4.16 4.84 -0.21
N VAL A 67 -4.84 3.92 0.45
CA VAL A 67 -4.23 2.81 1.18
C VAL A 67 -4.47 1.53 0.41
N VAL A 68 -3.39 0.80 0.14
CA VAL A 68 -3.42 -0.49 -0.55
C VAL A 68 -3.24 -1.61 0.46
N THR A 69 -4.11 -2.62 0.37
CA THR A 69 -4.12 -3.78 1.28
C THR A 69 -3.76 -5.09 0.59
N SER A 70 -3.50 -5.08 -0.72
CA SER A 70 -3.22 -6.27 -1.51
C SER A 70 -2.14 -6.05 -2.56
N LEU A 71 -1.25 -7.02 -2.73
CA LEU A 71 -0.20 -7.04 -3.76
C LEU A 71 -0.78 -6.88 -5.16
N GLU A 72 -1.89 -7.56 -5.46
CA GLU A 72 -2.59 -7.42 -6.74
C GLU A 72 -2.91 -5.95 -7.08
N SER A 73 -3.38 -5.16 -6.12
CA SER A 73 -3.64 -3.73 -6.34
C SER A 73 -2.36 -2.92 -6.52
N LEU A 74 -1.31 -3.25 -5.76
CA LEU A 74 -0.03 -2.54 -5.86
C LEU A 74 0.61 -2.75 -7.24
N THR A 75 0.61 -4.00 -7.72
CA THR A 75 1.18 -4.34 -9.03
C THR A 75 0.38 -3.76 -10.18
N GLU A 76 -0.95 -3.66 -10.05
CA GLU A 76 -1.79 -3.00 -11.07
C GLU A 76 -1.60 -1.49 -11.12
N ASP A 77 -1.40 -0.85 -9.98
CA ASP A 77 -1.31 0.61 -9.90
C ASP A 77 0.13 1.13 -10.05
N VAL A 78 1.15 0.26 -10.06
CA VAL A 78 2.58 0.63 -9.97
C VAL A 78 2.99 1.66 -11.04
N ASP A 79 2.44 1.57 -12.24
CA ASP A 79 2.75 2.48 -13.35
C ASP A 79 2.13 3.87 -13.18
N THR A 80 1.14 4.00 -12.30
CA THR A 80 0.41 5.26 -12.05
C THR A 80 0.80 5.94 -10.74
N LEU A 81 1.62 5.28 -9.92
CA LEU A 81 2.02 5.75 -8.61
C LEU A 81 3.35 6.49 -8.69
N SER A 82 3.40 7.69 -8.11
CA SER A 82 4.65 8.45 -8.00
C SER A 82 5.46 8.00 -6.79
N HIS A 83 4.83 7.77 -5.64
CA HIS A 83 5.53 7.32 -4.43
C HIS A 83 4.67 6.33 -3.62
N TRP A 84 5.33 5.43 -2.90
CA TRP A 84 4.72 4.51 -1.96
C TRP A 84 5.68 4.24 -0.80
N SER A 85 5.15 3.78 0.33
CA SER A 85 6.00 3.38 1.46
C SER A 85 6.20 1.86 1.48
N PRO A 86 7.45 1.36 1.56
CA PRO A 86 7.74 -0.06 1.69
C PRO A 86 7.33 -0.63 3.05
N ASN A 87 7.05 0.24 4.03
CA ASN A 87 6.65 -0.20 5.36
C ASN A 87 5.15 -0.51 5.40
N VAL A 88 4.81 -1.62 6.05
CA VAL A 88 3.42 -2.03 6.26
C VAL A 88 2.92 -1.50 7.59
N PHE A 89 1.79 -0.79 7.55
CA PHE A 89 1.21 -0.13 8.71
C PHE A 89 -0.13 -0.76 9.08
N ASN A 90 -0.38 -0.95 10.37
CA ASN A 90 -1.62 -1.54 10.89
C ASN A 90 -2.65 -0.52 11.41
N TYR A 91 -2.34 0.77 11.30
CA TYR A 91 -3.12 1.87 11.88
C TYR A 91 -3.44 2.98 10.89
N LEU A 92 -3.24 2.74 9.58
CA LEU A 92 -3.62 3.71 8.55
C LEU A 92 -5.14 3.86 8.53
N THR A 93 -5.58 5.10 8.51
CA THR A 93 -6.98 5.47 8.35
C THR A 93 -7.07 6.70 7.47
N TYR A 94 -8.28 7.17 7.19
CA TYR A 94 -8.51 8.40 6.45
C TYR A 94 -8.97 9.51 7.39
N THR A 95 -8.58 10.75 7.08
CA THR A 95 -9.12 11.93 7.80
C THR A 95 -10.47 12.38 7.27
N ASP A 96 -10.81 12.00 6.03
CA ASP A 96 -12.01 12.40 5.30
C ASP A 96 -12.85 11.17 4.93
N ASP A 97 -14.17 11.30 4.97
CA ASP A 97 -15.15 10.27 4.58
C ASP A 97 -15.01 9.88 3.11
N GLN A 98 -14.54 10.81 2.28
CA GLN A 98 -14.23 10.58 0.87
C GLN A 98 -12.93 9.79 0.66
N ARG A 99 -12.22 9.43 1.75
CA ARG A 99 -10.99 8.62 1.75
C ARG A 99 -9.89 9.17 0.85
N ARG A 100 -9.76 10.50 0.81
CA ARG A 100 -8.75 11.19 -0.02
C ARG A 100 -7.45 11.45 0.71
N TYR A 101 -7.50 11.55 2.04
CA TYR A 101 -6.38 11.99 2.86
C TYR A 101 -6.03 10.92 3.89
N ILE A 102 -4.78 10.46 3.88
CA ILE A 102 -4.29 9.39 4.72
C ILE A 102 -3.84 9.95 6.07
N LYS A 103 -4.39 9.41 7.15
CA LYS A 103 -3.99 9.65 8.53
C LYS A 103 -3.06 8.53 9.02
N GLY A 104 -2.04 8.90 9.79
CA GLY A 104 -1.06 7.95 10.37
C GLY A 104 0.22 7.80 9.55
N PHE A 105 0.23 8.25 8.29
CA PHE A 105 1.45 8.32 7.48
C PHE A 105 2.17 9.68 7.60
N CYS A 106 1.42 10.76 7.82
CA CYS A 106 1.98 12.12 7.92
C CYS A 106 2.47 12.46 9.33
N CYS A 107 3.56 13.24 9.38
CA CYS A 107 4.25 13.89 10.52
C CYS A 107 5.57 13.29 11.04
N LYS A 108 5.93 12.02 10.78
CA LYS A 108 7.26 11.49 11.21
C LYS A 108 8.25 11.23 10.07
N PHE A 109 7.79 10.77 8.91
CA PHE A 109 8.70 10.37 7.82
C PHE A 109 9.15 11.54 6.94
N LEU A 110 8.28 12.54 6.68
CA LEU A 110 8.56 13.66 5.77
C LEU A 110 9.59 14.66 6.33
N ASN A 111 9.56 14.94 7.64
CA ASN A 111 10.56 15.83 8.27
C ASN A 111 11.99 15.26 8.18
N LEU A 112 12.14 13.93 8.16
CA LEU A 112 13.45 13.27 8.02
C LEU A 112 14.01 13.32 6.59
N LEU A 113 13.14 13.43 5.57
CA LEU A 113 13.54 13.55 4.17
C LEU A 113 13.81 14.99 3.77
N SER A 114 13.07 15.96 4.32
CA SER A 114 13.32 17.38 4.06
C SER A 114 14.68 17.83 4.60
N ASN A 115 15.08 17.37 5.79
CA ASN A 115 16.34 17.75 6.44
C ASN A 115 17.59 17.02 5.92
N LYS A 116 17.47 16.16 4.89
CA LYS A 116 18.60 15.43 4.28
C LYS A 116 19.02 15.97 2.91
N ILE A 117 18.36 17.03 2.45
CA ILE A 117 18.62 17.68 1.15
C ILE A 117 19.29 19.06 1.36
N GLU A 118 19.65 19.41 2.60
CA GLU A 118 20.48 20.59 2.92
C GLU A 118 21.92 20.21 3.23
#